data_AF-A0A1B6M4X6-F1
#
_entry.id   AF-A0A1B6M4X6-F1
#
_cell.length_a   1.000
_cell.length_b   1.000
_cell.length_c   1.000
_cell.angle_alpha   90.00
_cell.angle_beta   90.00
_cell.angle_gamma   90.00
#
_symmetry.space_group_name_H-M   'P 1'
#
loop_
_entity.id
_entity.type
_entity.pdbx_description
1 polymer ?
#
loop_
_entity_poly.entity_id
_entity_poly.type
_entity_poly.pdbx_seq_one_letter_code
_entity_poly.pdbx_strand_id
1 'polypeptide(L)'
;IKKERILIKLASTWEGIQAGKTLEKDHGIHCNLTLLFSFSQAVACAEAGVTLISPFVGRILDWYVANTEKKVFAPHEDPGVQSVTKIYNYYKKYGYKTVVMGASFRNTGEIRALGGCDLLTISPKLLEELEGSSEPVHEVLSEKSAKKLDQEKITLNEATFRWQLNEDQMATDKLSEGIRKFAEDSRKLEKLLQDLIQKK
;
A
#
# COMPACT_ATOMS: atom_id res chain seq x y z
N ILE A 1 -25.20 -5.72 -4.91
CA ILE A 1 -24.38 -4.51 -4.66
C ILE A 1 -23.78 -4.10 -6.00
N LYS A 2 -23.87 -2.82 -6.41
CA LYS A 2 -23.32 -2.36 -7.70
C LYS A 2 -21.79 -2.29 -7.64
N LYS A 3 -21.10 -2.43 -8.78
CA LYS A 3 -19.63 -2.51 -8.86
C LYS A 3 -18.92 -1.24 -8.38
N GLU A 4 -19.55 -0.07 -8.48
CA GLU A 4 -19.00 1.23 -8.04
C GLU A 4 -18.87 1.31 -6.51
N ARG A 5 -19.51 0.38 -5.79
CA ARG A 5 -19.42 0.24 -4.33
C ARG A 5 -18.34 -0.77 -3.90
N ILE A 6 -17.61 -1.35 -4.84
CA ILE A 6 -16.72 -2.51 -4.60
C ILE A 6 -15.32 -2.19 -5.15
N LEU A 7 -14.31 -2.52 -4.36
CA LEU A 7 -12.92 -2.60 -4.81
C LEU A 7 -12.43 -4.04 -4.66
N ILE A 8 -12.05 -4.68 -5.75
CA ILE A 8 -11.45 -6.02 -5.71
C ILE A 8 -9.99 -5.90 -5.31
N LYS A 9 -9.63 -6.55 -4.21
CA LYS A 9 -8.31 -6.40 -3.61
C LYS A 9 -7.38 -7.50 -4.11
N LEU A 10 -6.24 -7.11 -4.68
CA LEU A 10 -5.25 -8.02 -5.28
C LEU A 10 -3.87 -7.71 -4.71
N ALA A 11 -3.05 -8.73 -4.46
CA ALA A 11 -1.66 -8.53 -4.08
C ALA A 11 -0.87 -7.91 -5.25
N SER A 12 0.00 -6.96 -4.96
CA SER A 12 0.76 -6.20 -5.97
C SER A 12 1.97 -6.99 -6.51
N THR A 13 1.79 -8.26 -6.84
CA THR A 13 2.75 -8.98 -7.69
C THR A 13 2.62 -8.49 -9.13
N TRP A 14 3.56 -8.86 -10.00
CA TRP A 14 3.42 -8.54 -11.44
C TRP A 14 2.08 -9.06 -11.98
N GLU A 15 1.77 -10.33 -11.70
CA GLU A 15 0.56 -10.99 -12.16
C GLU A 15 -0.71 -10.34 -11.58
N GLY A 16 -0.69 -9.95 -10.31
CA GLY A 16 -1.80 -9.24 -9.67
C GLY A 16 -2.04 -7.85 -10.27
N ILE A 17 -0.97 -7.15 -10.65
CA ILE A 17 -1.04 -5.85 -11.34
C ILE A 17 -1.62 -6.03 -12.76
N GLN A 18 -1.15 -7.05 -13.50
CA GLN A 18 -1.68 -7.35 -14.83
C GLN A 18 -3.15 -7.77 -14.77
N ALA A 19 -3.55 -8.55 -13.76
CA ALA A 19 -4.96 -8.87 -13.52
C ALA A 19 -5.79 -7.61 -13.23
N GLY A 20 -5.28 -6.72 -12.37
CA GLY A 20 -5.92 -5.42 -12.10
C GLY A 20 -6.11 -4.58 -13.36
N LYS A 21 -5.10 -4.53 -14.23
CA LYS A 21 -5.18 -3.84 -15.53
C LYS A 21 -6.33 -4.38 -16.40
N THR A 22 -6.42 -5.69 -16.54
CA THR A 22 -7.49 -6.34 -17.32
C THR A 22 -8.87 -6.10 -16.70
N LEU A 23 -8.99 -6.24 -15.37
CA LEU A 23 -10.25 -6.00 -14.65
C LEU A 23 -10.77 -4.57 -14.84
N GLU A 24 -9.88 -3.58 -14.76
CA GLU A 24 -10.23 -2.17 -14.93
C GLU A 24 -10.59 -1.86 -16.39
N LYS A 25 -9.71 -2.23 -17.33
CA LYS A 25 -9.84 -1.86 -18.74
C LYS A 25 -10.98 -2.60 -19.44
N ASP A 26 -11.07 -3.91 -19.25
CA ASP A 26 -11.92 -4.76 -20.08
C ASP A 26 -13.27 -5.06 -19.41
N HIS A 27 -13.36 -4.91 -18.08
CA HIS A 27 -14.57 -5.22 -17.31
C HIS A 27 -15.10 -4.04 -16.49
N GLY A 28 -14.35 -2.94 -16.35
CA GLY A 28 -14.69 -1.81 -15.49
C GLY A 28 -14.88 -2.23 -14.03
N ILE A 29 -14.09 -3.21 -13.56
CA ILE A 29 -14.06 -3.70 -12.19
C ILE A 29 -12.90 -2.99 -11.46
N HIS A 30 -13.27 -2.15 -10.50
CA HIS A 30 -12.31 -1.33 -9.79
C HIS A 30 -11.48 -2.14 -8.79
N CYS A 31 -10.17 -1.90 -8.80
CA CYS A 31 -9.20 -2.69 -8.06
C CYS A 31 -8.48 -1.88 -6.98
N ASN A 32 -8.18 -2.55 -5.87
CA ASN A 32 -7.29 -2.09 -4.81
C ASN A 32 -6.04 -2.97 -4.79
N LEU A 33 -4.91 -2.42 -5.24
CA LEU A 33 -3.64 -3.14 -5.28
C LEU A 33 -2.93 -3.00 -3.91
N THR A 34 -2.87 -4.10 -3.17
CA THR A 34 -2.39 -4.17 -1.78
C THR A 34 -1.05 -4.90 -1.67
N LEU A 35 -0.46 -4.96 -0.46
CA LEU A 35 0.88 -5.54 -0.27
C LEU A 35 1.91 -4.84 -1.17
N LEU A 36 1.78 -3.51 -1.26
CA LEU A 36 2.66 -2.65 -2.01
C LEU A 36 3.72 -2.09 -1.06
N PHE A 37 4.98 -2.42 -1.34
CA PHE A 37 6.13 -2.13 -0.49
C PHE A 37 7.24 -1.39 -1.26
N SER A 38 7.50 -1.77 -2.52
CA SER A 38 8.54 -1.17 -3.34
C SER A 38 8.02 -0.05 -4.23
N PHE A 39 8.95 0.81 -4.66
CA PHE A 39 8.65 1.83 -5.66
C PHE A 39 8.33 1.22 -7.04
N SER A 40 8.93 0.07 -7.40
CA SER A 40 8.66 -0.60 -8.68
C SER A 40 7.21 -1.09 -8.77
N GLN A 41 6.64 -1.58 -7.67
CA GLN A 41 5.20 -1.90 -7.58
C GLN A 41 4.35 -0.65 -7.77
N ALA A 42 4.71 0.47 -7.15
CA ALA A 42 3.97 1.72 -7.31
C ALA A 42 3.96 2.19 -8.77
N VAL A 43 5.10 2.18 -9.46
CA VAL A 43 5.15 2.58 -10.87
C VAL A 43 4.31 1.66 -11.74
N ALA A 44 4.47 0.33 -11.60
CA ALA A 44 3.73 -0.64 -12.39
C ALA A 44 2.20 -0.53 -12.18
N CYS A 45 1.74 -0.30 -10.94
CA CYS A 45 0.32 -0.05 -10.64
C CYS A 45 -0.20 1.22 -11.34
N ALA A 46 0.60 2.29 -11.35
CA ALA A 46 0.22 3.56 -11.99
C ALA A 46 0.07 3.40 -13.50
N GLU A 47 0.99 2.67 -14.13
CA GLU A 47 0.98 2.39 -15.58
C GLU A 47 -0.09 1.37 -15.99
N ALA A 48 -0.49 0.49 -15.07
CA ALA A 48 -1.63 -0.40 -15.22
C ALA A 48 -2.98 0.32 -15.16
N GLY A 49 -3.02 1.56 -14.66
CA GLY A 49 -4.24 2.37 -14.57
C GLY A 49 -5.25 1.85 -13.54
N VAL A 50 -4.76 1.24 -12.46
CA VAL A 50 -5.64 0.72 -11.40
C VAL A 50 -6.29 1.86 -10.61
N THR A 51 -7.49 1.63 -10.07
CA THR A 51 -8.25 2.67 -9.36
C THR A 51 -7.54 3.14 -8.10
N LEU A 52 -7.02 2.20 -7.31
CA LEU A 52 -6.44 2.51 -5.99
C LEU A 52 -5.27 1.58 -5.66
N ILE A 53 -4.28 2.13 -4.96
CA ILE A 53 -3.21 1.35 -4.32
C ILE A 53 -3.26 1.51 -2.80
N SER A 54 -2.88 0.44 -2.09
CA SER A 54 -2.69 0.42 -0.64
C SER A 54 -1.21 0.17 -0.30
N PRO A 55 -0.33 1.19 -0.38
CA PRO A 55 1.04 1.08 0.12
C PRO A 55 1.05 0.92 1.65
N PHE A 56 1.83 -0.04 2.14
CA PHE A 56 1.88 -0.36 3.56
C PHE A 56 2.93 0.48 4.26
N VAL A 57 2.60 0.98 5.45
CA VAL A 57 3.50 1.80 6.29
C VAL A 57 4.14 0.95 7.38
N GLY A 58 3.35 0.54 8.37
CA GLY A 58 3.86 -0.11 9.58
C GLY A 58 4.51 -1.48 9.35
N ARG A 59 4.18 -2.22 8.28
CA ARG A 59 4.93 -3.45 7.95
C ARG A 59 6.34 -3.17 7.42
N ILE A 60 6.56 -2.00 6.83
CA ILE A 60 7.90 -1.53 6.47
C ILE A 60 8.66 -1.22 7.76
N LEU A 61 8.07 -0.46 8.68
CA LEU A 61 8.64 -0.20 10.01
C LEU A 61 9.04 -1.51 10.73
N ASP A 62 8.13 -2.50 10.77
CA ASP A 62 8.43 -3.81 11.39
C ASP A 62 9.69 -4.45 10.81
N TRP A 63 9.87 -4.40 9.48
CA TRP A 63 11.04 -5.00 8.82
C TRP A 63 12.32 -4.28 9.23
N TYR A 64 12.33 -2.94 9.22
CA TYR A 64 13.51 -2.15 9.57
C TYR A 64 13.87 -2.32 11.05
N VAL A 65 12.89 -2.33 11.95
CA VAL A 65 13.11 -2.60 13.38
C VAL A 65 13.66 -4.01 13.58
N ALA A 66 13.24 -5.02 12.81
CA ALA A 66 13.77 -6.37 12.95
C ALA A 66 15.19 -6.53 12.37
N ASN A 67 15.50 -5.86 11.26
CA ASN A 67 16.68 -6.17 10.44
C ASN A 67 17.79 -5.10 10.48
N THR A 68 17.58 -3.96 11.13
CA THR A 68 18.59 -2.88 11.22
C THR A 68 18.89 -2.51 12.67
N GLU A 69 19.96 -1.77 12.93
CA GLU A 69 20.32 -1.33 14.29
C GLU A 69 19.34 -0.29 14.85
N LYS A 70 18.75 0.56 13.99
CA LYS A 70 17.79 1.59 14.41
C LYS A 70 16.44 0.96 14.75
N LYS A 71 16.02 1.09 16.01
CA LYS A 71 14.76 0.51 16.52
C LYS A 71 13.65 1.53 16.78
N VAL A 72 14.00 2.82 16.78
CA VAL A 72 13.07 3.93 17.04
C VAL A 72 13.24 4.93 15.91
N PHE A 73 12.12 5.38 15.35
CA PHE A 73 12.07 6.29 14.22
C PHE A 73 11.16 7.45 14.60
N ALA A 74 11.61 8.69 14.36
CA ALA A 74 10.70 9.82 14.38
C ALA A 74 9.70 9.70 13.20
N PRO A 75 8.51 10.30 13.27
CA PRO A 75 7.47 10.11 12.24
C PRO A 75 7.93 10.38 10.79
N HIS A 76 8.80 11.36 10.57
CA HIS A 76 9.34 11.69 9.24
C HIS A 76 10.53 10.81 8.81
N GLU A 77 11.13 10.08 9.76
CA GLU A 77 12.20 9.12 9.51
C GLU A 77 11.66 7.70 9.34
N ASP A 78 10.37 7.48 9.61
CA ASP A 78 9.73 6.18 9.46
C ASP A 78 9.84 5.71 7.99
N PRO A 79 10.43 4.54 7.73
CA PRO A 79 10.70 4.08 6.37
C PRO A 79 9.40 3.80 5.59
N GLY A 80 8.31 3.46 6.27
CA GLY A 80 6.99 3.33 5.68
C GLY A 80 6.39 4.67 5.26
N VAL A 81 6.50 5.69 6.13
CA VAL A 81 6.09 7.07 5.81
C VAL A 81 6.88 7.60 4.61
N GLN A 82 8.19 7.38 4.59
CA GLN A 82 9.05 7.77 3.46
C GLN A 82 8.65 7.06 2.17
N SER A 83 8.34 5.77 2.23
CA SER A 83 7.86 5.00 1.07
C SER A 83 6.56 5.60 0.50
N VAL A 84 5.54 5.80 1.33
CA VAL A 84 4.26 6.39 0.88
C VAL A 84 4.46 7.82 0.35
N THR A 85 5.28 8.62 1.02
CA THR A 85 5.60 10.00 0.59
C THR A 85 6.22 10.01 -0.80
N LYS A 86 7.20 9.13 -1.07
CA LYS A 86 7.83 8.98 -2.39
C LYS A 86 6.81 8.59 -3.45
N ILE A 87 5.92 7.65 -3.13
CA ILE A 87 4.88 7.16 -4.05
C ILE A 87 3.87 8.26 -4.37
N TYR A 88 3.32 8.93 -3.34
CA TYR A 88 2.37 10.02 -3.49
C TYR A 88 2.94 11.12 -4.38
N ASN A 89 4.16 11.57 -4.08
CA ASN A 89 4.83 12.62 -4.83
C ASN A 89 5.01 12.25 -6.31
N TYR A 90 5.45 11.01 -6.60
CA TYR A 90 5.56 10.52 -7.97
C TYR A 90 4.22 10.55 -8.70
N TYR A 91 3.16 10.06 -8.05
CA TYR A 91 1.82 9.97 -8.62
C TYR A 91 1.28 11.36 -8.96
N LYS A 92 1.37 12.30 -8.02
CA LYS A 92 0.88 13.68 -8.20
C LYS A 92 1.72 14.48 -9.18
N LYS A 93 3.05 14.31 -9.17
CA LYS A 93 3.95 14.96 -10.14
C LYS A 93 3.58 14.60 -11.57
N TYR A 94 3.30 13.33 -11.83
CA TYR A 94 3.03 12.81 -13.18
C TYR A 94 1.55 12.70 -13.54
N GLY A 95 0.66 13.19 -12.68
CA GLY A 95 -0.78 13.27 -12.97
C GLY A 95 -1.48 11.90 -13.04
N TYR A 96 -0.92 10.86 -12.41
CA TYR A 96 -1.57 9.56 -12.32
C TYR A 96 -2.88 9.66 -11.51
N LYS A 97 -3.93 8.98 -12.00
CA LYS A 97 -5.28 9.04 -11.41
C LYS A 97 -5.52 7.99 -10.32
N THR A 98 -4.67 6.98 -10.25
CA THR A 98 -4.70 5.98 -9.18
C THR A 98 -4.64 6.66 -7.82
N VAL A 99 -5.62 6.35 -6.96
CA VAL A 99 -5.73 6.88 -5.60
C VAL A 99 -4.66 6.26 -4.71
N VAL A 100 -3.95 7.08 -3.95
CA VAL A 100 -2.95 6.61 -2.97
C VAL A 100 -3.60 6.50 -1.60
N MET A 101 -3.80 5.27 -1.11
CA MET A 101 -4.39 5.01 0.20
C MET A 101 -3.37 4.40 1.17
N GLY A 102 -2.75 5.22 2.03
CA GLY A 102 -1.82 4.70 3.04
C GLY A 102 -2.50 3.68 3.96
N ALA A 103 -1.82 2.57 4.26
CA ALA A 103 -2.39 1.43 4.98
C ALA A 103 -1.42 0.81 6.00
N SER A 104 -1.96 0.00 6.92
CA SER A 104 -1.20 -0.83 7.86
C SER A 104 -0.35 -0.03 8.87
N PHE A 105 -0.92 0.93 9.57
CA PHE A 105 -0.24 1.75 10.59
C PHE A 105 0.10 0.99 11.89
N ARG A 106 1.13 1.45 12.61
CA ARG A 106 1.49 1.02 13.98
C ARG A 106 1.15 2.06 15.03
N ASN A 107 1.18 3.34 14.68
CA ASN A 107 0.98 4.44 15.61
C ASN A 107 0.37 5.67 14.91
N THR A 108 -0.18 6.60 15.69
CA THR A 108 -0.80 7.83 15.17
C THR A 108 0.21 8.82 14.57
N GLY A 109 1.48 8.74 14.94
CA GLY A 109 2.56 9.55 14.37
C GLY A 109 2.75 9.31 12.87
N GLU A 110 2.76 8.04 12.44
CA GLU A 110 2.78 7.66 11.02
C GLU A 110 1.60 8.25 10.23
N ILE A 111 0.40 8.26 10.84
CA ILE A 111 -0.82 8.77 10.21
C ILE A 111 -0.72 10.29 10.03
N ARG A 112 -0.34 11.01 11.08
CA ARG A 112 -0.15 12.47 11.03
C ARG A 112 0.94 12.87 10.03
N ALA A 113 2.01 12.10 9.95
CA ALA A 113 3.09 12.34 8.99
C ALA A 113 2.67 12.17 7.53
N LEU A 114 1.52 11.55 7.26
CA LEU A 114 0.92 11.41 5.92
C LEU A 114 -0.33 12.28 5.75
N GLY A 115 -0.53 13.31 6.57
CA GLY A 115 -1.60 14.28 6.40
C GLY A 115 -1.60 14.88 4.99
N GLY A 116 -2.73 14.81 4.28
CA GLY A 116 -2.84 15.23 2.87
C GLY A 116 -2.71 14.12 1.82
N CYS A 117 -2.43 12.87 2.24
CA CYS A 117 -2.60 11.70 1.37
C CYS A 117 -4.07 11.59 0.90
N ASP A 118 -4.32 11.00 -0.28
CA ASP A 118 -5.68 10.97 -0.84
C ASP A 118 -6.67 10.26 0.09
N LEU A 119 -6.24 9.12 0.65
CA LEU A 119 -6.98 8.34 1.64
C LEU A 119 -5.99 7.71 2.63
N LEU A 120 -6.49 7.35 3.82
CA LEU A 120 -5.77 6.55 4.80
C LEU A 120 -6.76 5.52 5.37
N THR A 121 -6.39 4.22 5.34
CA THR A 121 -7.20 3.16 5.97
C THR A 121 -6.62 2.82 7.33
N ILE A 122 -7.38 3.12 8.39
CA ILE A 122 -6.90 3.13 9.77
C ILE A 122 -7.69 2.10 10.59
N SER A 123 -7.03 1.40 11.51
CA SER A 123 -7.69 0.44 12.40
C SER A 123 -8.57 1.17 13.44
N PRO A 124 -9.64 0.54 13.97
CA PRO A 124 -10.49 1.16 14.98
C PRO A 124 -9.71 1.68 16.19
N LYS A 125 -8.75 0.88 16.70
CA LYS A 125 -7.87 1.29 17.79
C LYS A 125 -7.14 2.62 17.52
N LEU A 126 -6.54 2.77 16.35
CA LEU A 126 -5.80 4.00 16.02
C LEU A 126 -6.74 5.17 15.72
N LEU A 127 -7.98 4.90 15.25
CA LEU A 127 -9.01 5.94 15.12
C LEU A 127 -9.43 6.47 16.49
N GLU A 128 -9.64 5.60 17.48
CA GLU A 128 -9.95 6.00 18.86
C GLU A 128 -8.80 6.83 19.48
N GLU A 129 -7.55 6.43 19.25
CA GLU A 129 -6.38 7.20 19.69
C GLU A 129 -6.30 8.59 19.02
N LEU A 130 -6.69 8.70 17.74
CA LEU A 130 -6.75 9.99 17.05
C LEU A 130 -7.90 10.86 17.57
N GLU A 131 -9.08 10.28 17.78
CA GLU A 131 -10.26 10.97 18.31
C GLU A 131 -10.01 11.53 19.72
N GLY A 132 -9.29 10.78 20.56
CA GLY A 132 -8.93 11.20 21.91
C GLY A 132 -7.78 12.21 22.00
N SER A 133 -7.15 12.58 20.87
CA SER A 133 -5.95 13.43 20.86
C SER A 133 -6.27 14.88 20.46
N SER A 134 -5.64 15.84 21.14
CA SER A 134 -5.68 17.26 20.78
C SER A 134 -4.49 17.71 19.92
N GLU A 135 -3.61 16.78 19.52
CA GLU A 135 -2.47 17.11 18.66
C GLU A 135 -2.96 17.53 17.26
N PRO A 136 -2.43 18.64 16.71
CA PRO A 136 -2.85 19.12 15.40
C PRO A 136 -2.45 18.15 14.29
N VAL A 137 -3.32 18.04 13.27
CA VAL A 137 -3.01 17.37 12.00
C VAL A 137 -2.69 18.44 10.98
N HIS A 138 -1.50 18.38 10.39
CA HIS A 138 -1.04 19.31 9.37
C HIS A 138 -1.08 18.66 7.98
N GLU A 139 -1.30 19.45 6.94
CA GLU A 139 -1.08 19.01 5.56
C GLU A 139 0.44 18.89 5.33
N VAL A 140 0.92 17.65 5.18
CA VAL A 140 2.32 17.30 4.90
C VAL A 140 2.52 17.01 3.42
N LEU A 141 1.54 16.34 2.80
CA LEU A 141 1.53 15.95 1.40
C LEU A 141 0.56 16.82 0.61
N SER A 142 1.01 17.39 -0.51
CA SER A 142 0.15 18.17 -1.40
C SER A 142 0.56 18.00 -2.86
N GLU A 143 -0.40 18.11 -3.80
CA GLU A 143 -0.09 18.09 -5.23
C GLU A 143 0.81 19.27 -5.63
N LYS A 144 0.65 20.42 -4.97
CA LYS A 144 1.47 21.63 -5.23
C LYS A 144 2.94 21.41 -4.89
N SER A 145 3.25 20.75 -3.77
CA SER A 145 4.63 20.42 -3.41
C SER A 145 5.18 19.31 -4.29
N ALA A 146 4.39 18.27 -4.58
CA ALA A 146 4.80 17.16 -5.44
C ALA A 146 5.25 17.61 -6.83
N LYS A 147 4.53 18.54 -7.48
CA LYS A 147 4.87 19.07 -8.81
C LYS A 147 6.21 19.82 -8.88
N LYS A 148 6.75 20.28 -7.74
CA LYS A 148 8.01 21.03 -7.68
C LYS A 148 9.23 20.13 -7.50
N LEU A 149 9.05 18.86 -7.16
CA LEU A 149 10.16 17.94 -6.90
C LEU A 149 10.91 17.65 -8.18
N ASP A 150 12.23 17.55 -8.09
CA ASP A 150 13.06 17.03 -9.18
C ASP A 150 13.16 15.51 -9.06
N GLN A 151 12.60 14.80 -10.03
CA GLN A 151 12.44 13.34 -10.02
C GLN A 151 12.09 12.93 -11.44
N GLU A 152 12.78 11.96 -12.03
CA GLU A 152 12.49 11.52 -13.40
C GLU A 152 11.30 10.55 -13.48
N LYS A 153 10.64 10.52 -14.64
CA LYS A 153 9.58 9.55 -14.93
C LYS A 153 10.23 8.27 -15.40
N ILE A 154 9.81 7.14 -14.86
CA ILE A 154 10.29 5.83 -15.29
C ILE A 154 9.12 4.96 -15.75
N THR A 155 9.42 4.02 -16.63
CA THR A 155 8.48 3.00 -17.11
C THR A 155 9.11 1.63 -16.92
N LEU A 156 8.29 0.66 -16.53
CA LEU A 156 8.77 -0.67 -16.18
C LEU A 156 8.16 -1.73 -17.10
N ASN A 157 9.00 -2.51 -17.75
CA ASN A 157 8.60 -3.82 -18.26
C ASN A 157 8.73 -4.87 -17.15
N GLU A 158 8.30 -6.10 -17.42
CA GLU A 158 8.33 -7.18 -16.44
C GLU A 158 9.74 -7.46 -15.90
N ALA A 159 10.76 -7.49 -16.77
CA ALA A 159 12.13 -7.79 -16.37
C ALA A 159 12.68 -6.72 -15.42
N THR A 160 12.49 -5.43 -15.76
CA THR A 160 12.92 -4.31 -14.91
C THR A 160 12.11 -4.25 -13.61
N PHE A 161 10.81 -4.54 -13.64
CA PHE A 161 9.98 -4.64 -12.43
C PHE A 161 10.52 -5.71 -11.48
N ARG A 162 10.75 -6.93 -11.99
CA ARG A 162 11.24 -8.05 -11.19
C ARG A 162 12.62 -7.76 -10.62
N TRP A 163 13.52 -7.19 -11.43
CA TRP A 163 14.85 -6.78 -10.97
C TRP A 163 14.78 -5.76 -9.83
N GLN A 164 14.06 -4.65 -10.04
CA GLN A 164 13.96 -3.59 -9.03
C GLN A 164 13.24 -4.04 -7.75
N LEU A 165 12.25 -4.93 -7.86
CA LEU A 165 11.61 -5.52 -6.68
C LEU A 165 12.61 -6.37 -5.90
N ASN A 166 13.43 -7.17 -6.58
CA ASN A 166 14.41 -8.06 -5.96
C ASN A 166 15.58 -7.29 -5.29
N GLU A 167 15.97 -6.13 -5.82
CA GLU A 167 16.96 -5.23 -5.19
C GLU A 167 16.44 -4.62 -3.88
N ASP A 168 15.12 -4.54 -3.69
CA ASP A 168 14.49 -4.12 -2.44
C ASP A 168 14.20 -5.35 -1.55
N GLN A 169 15.17 -5.71 -0.71
CA GLN A 169 15.07 -6.88 0.18
C GLN A 169 13.83 -6.80 1.07
N MET A 170 13.55 -5.63 1.64
CA MET A 170 12.38 -5.42 2.50
C MET A 170 11.09 -5.70 1.74
N ALA A 171 10.94 -5.15 0.55
CA ALA A 171 9.76 -5.36 -0.27
C ALA A 171 9.60 -6.80 -0.71
N THR A 172 10.69 -7.46 -1.09
CA THR A 172 10.70 -8.89 -1.46
C THR A 172 10.23 -9.76 -0.30
N ASP A 173 10.81 -9.58 0.88
CA ASP A 173 10.44 -10.32 2.08
C ASP A 173 8.97 -10.08 2.45
N LYS A 174 8.55 -8.82 2.53
CA LYS A 174 7.22 -8.43 3.01
C LYS A 174 6.10 -8.76 2.03
N LEU A 175 6.34 -8.69 0.73
CA LEU A 175 5.39 -9.17 -0.28
C LEU A 175 5.17 -10.67 -0.13
N SER A 176 6.27 -11.44 -0.10
CA SER A 176 6.26 -12.89 -0.02
C SER A 176 5.63 -13.39 1.30
N GLU A 177 6.02 -12.81 2.43
CA GLU A 177 5.45 -13.07 3.75
C GLU A 177 3.96 -12.73 3.79
N GLY A 178 3.57 -11.57 3.24
CA GLY A 178 2.19 -11.10 3.23
C GLY A 178 1.26 -12.05 2.48
N ILE A 179 1.68 -12.54 1.33
CA ILE A 179 0.91 -13.52 0.54
C ILE A 179 0.75 -14.83 1.31
N ARG A 180 1.83 -15.36 1.90
CA ARG A 180 1.77 -16.60 2.70
C ARG A 180 0.79 -16.50 3.86
N LYS A 181 0.82 -15.39 4.59
CA LYS A 181 -0.09 -15.15 5.73
C LYS A 181 -1.56 -15.11 5.30
N PHE A 182 -1.90 -14.39 4.23
CA PHE A 182 -3.28 -14.37 3.74
C PHE A 182 -3.74 -15.73 3.20
N ALA A 183 -2.87 -16.50 2.58
CA ALA A 183 -3.18 -17.86 2.15
C ALA A 183 -3.41 -18.81 3.34
N GLU A 184 -2.64 -18.66 4.42
CA GLU A 184 -2.83 -19.40 5.67
C GLU A 184 -4.19 -19.08 6.31
N ASP A 185 -4.53 -17.79 6.40
CA ASP A 185 -5.82 -17.35 6.96
C ASP A 185 -7.01 -17.84 6.11
N SER A 186 -6.85 -17.88 4.79
CA SER A 186 -7.87 -18.43 3.88
C SER A 186 -8.12 -19.91 4.16
N ARG A 187 -7.06 -20.72 4.32
CA ARG A 187 -7.18 -22.15 4.67
C ARG A 187 -7.81 -22.36 6.06
N LYS A 188 -7.49 -21.51 7.04
CA LYS A 188 -8.12 -21.54 8.37
C LYS A 188 -9.62 -21.28 8.27
N LEU A 189 -10.02 -20.30 7.47
CA LEU A 189 -11.43 -19.99 7.23
C LEU A 189 -12.15 -21.15 6.52
N GLU A 190 -11.55 -21.72 5.48
CA GLU A 190 -12.09 -22.89 4.77
C GLU A 190 -12.33 -24.06 5.72
N LYS A 191 -11.36 -24.37 6.58
CA LYS A 191 -11.49 -25.43 7.59
C LYS A 191 -12.63 -25.16 8.57
N LEU A 192 -12.72 -23.92 9.09
CA LEU A 192 -13.82 -23.53 9.97
C LEU A 192 -15.19 -23.74 9.30
N LEU A 193 -15.31 -23.37 8.03
CA LEU A 193 -16.55 -23.55 7.28
C LEU A 193 -16.87 -25.03 7.04
N GLN A 194 -15.88 -25.85 6.71
CA GLN A 194 -16.04 -27.30 6.55
C GLN A 194 -16.54 -27.95 7.85
N ASP A 195 -15.93 -27.61 8.98
CA ASP A 195 -16.32 -28.13 10.30
C ASP A 195 -17.77 -27.75 10.66
N LEU A 196 -18.24 -26.56 10.24
CA LEU A 196 -19.62 -26.12 10.45
C LEU A 196 -20.62 -26.78 9.52
N ILE A 197 -20.22 -27.10 8.28
CA ILE A 197 -21.08 -27.79 7.30
C ILE A 197 -21.24 -29.25 7.69
N GLN A 198 -20.17 -29.93 8.13
CA GLN A 198 -20.20 -31.36 8.50
C GLN A 198 -20.92 -31.65 9.81
N LYS A 199 -21.14 -30.65 10.66
CA LYS A 199 -21.91 -30.77 11.92
C LYS A 199 -23.42 -30.73 11.73
N LYS A 200 -23.91 -30.51 10.51
CA LYS A 200 -25.33 -30.59 10.15
C LYS A 200 -25.63 -31.93 9.51
#